data_AF-A0A9X3PBQ7-F1
#
_entry.id   AF-A0A9X3PBQ7-F1
#
_cell.length_a   1.000
_cell.length_b   1.000
_cell.length_c   1.000
_cell.angle_alpha   90.00
_cell.angle_beta   90.00
_cell.angle_gamma   90.00
#
_symmetry.space_group_name_H-M   'P 1'
#
loop_
_entity.id
_entity.type
_entity.pdbx_description
1 polymer ?
#
loop_
_entity_poly.entity_id
_entity_poly.type
_entity_poly.pdbx_seq_one_letter_code
_entity_poly.pdbx_strand_id
1 'polypeptide(L)'
;MVLLRELLGETLRRRRRAQKRTLRDVSKQANVSLGYLSEIERGHKEPSSELLASVCGALQVRLSEVLAEVSREVAVHERGDESSQGRQVAVLPLPRDKAAPSKEVLEEAARRRRALSAAPASIAQVRSRHRRGEVTDSVVRAAA
;
A
#
# COMPACT_ATOMS: atom_id res chain seq x y z
N MET A 1 12.29 -11.22 -19.63
CA MET A 1 11.79 -9.98 -18.98
C MET A 1 10.47 -10.22 -18.28
N VAL A 2 10.52 -10.31 -16.96
CA VAL A 2 9.35 -10.52 -16.09
C VAL A 2 8.65 -9.20 -15.77
N LEU A 3 7.32 -9.23 -15.61
CA LEU A 3 6.53 -8.05 -15.30
C LEU A 3 6.21 -7.98 -13.80
N LEU A 4 6.24 -6.76 -13.24
CA LEU A 4 6.03 -6.53 -11.82
C LEU A 4 4.69 -7.09 -11.33
N ARG A 5 3.59 -6.89 -12.09
CA ARG A 5 2.26 -7.41 -11.73
C ARG A 5 2.20 -8.92 -11.61
N GLU A 6 3.03 -9.65 -12.34
CA GLU A 6 3.06 -11.11 -12.31
C GLU A 6 3.69 -11.59 -11.00
N LEU A 7 4.88 -11.06 -10.65
CA LEU A 7 5.54 -11.39 -9.39
C LEU A 7 4.76 -10.92 -8.17
N LEU A 8 4.13 -9.75 -8.26
CA LEU A 8 3.26 -9.22 -7.21
C LEU A 8 2.03 -10.12 -7.01
N GLY A 9 1.34 -10.45 -8.10
CA GLY A 9 0.19 -11.36 -8.08
C GLY A 9 0.54 -12.73 -7.52
N GLU A 10 1.67 -13.29 -7.93
CA GLU A 10 2.13 -14.59 -7.45
C GLU A 10 2.49 -14.54 -5.95
N THR A 11 3.18 -13.49 -5.51
CA THR A 11 3.51 -13.29 -4.09
C THR A 11 2.26 -13.23 -3.22
N LEU A 12 1.24 -12.47 -3.65
CA LEU A 12 -0.05 -12.39 -2.94
C LEU A 12 -0.75 -13.76 -2.89
N ARG A 13 -0.77 -14.48 -4.02
CA ARG A 13 -1.33 -15.83 -4.14
C ARG A 13 -0.64 -16.83 -3.23
N ARG A 14 0.71 -16.81 -3.16
CA ARG A 14 1.50 -17.66 -2.27
C ARG A 14 1.15 -17.39 -0.81
N ARG A 15 1.10 -16.12 -0.39
CA ARG A 15 0.73 -15.73 0.98
C ARG A 15 -0.68 -16.17 1.35
N ARG A 16 -1.65 -15.95 0.47
CA ARG A 16 -3.03 -16.43 0.68
C ARG A 16 -3.09 -17.95 0.86
N ARG A 17 -2.38 -18.70 0.02
CA ARG A 17 -2.34 -20.17 0.07
C ARG A 17 -1.62 -20.69 1.31
N ALA A 18 -0.54 -20.04 1.73
CA ALA A 18 0.16 -20.36 2.98
C ALA A 18 -0.76 -20.22 4.20
N GLN A 19 -1.68 -19.26 4.18
CA GLN A 19 -2.72 -19.09 5.19
C GLN A 19 -3.91 -20.07 5.04
N LYS A 20 -3.91 -20.96 4.02
CA LYS A 20 -5.02 -21.86 3.67
C LYS A 20 -6.35 -21.14 3.41
N ARG A 21 -6.31 -19.90 2.94
CA ARG A 21 -7.51 -19.09 2.69
C ARG A 21 -7.96 -19.16 1.24
N THR A 22 -9.26 -19.13 1.02
CA THR A 22 -9.81 -19.11 -0.34
C THR A 22 -9.75 -17.70 -0.93
N LEU A 23 -9.85 -17.60 -2.26
CA LEU A 23 -10.02 -16.30 -2.94
C LEU A 23 -11.24 -15.54 -2.39
N ARG A 24 -12.34 -16.25 -2.11
CA ARG A 24 -13.58 -15.69 -1.59
C ARG A 24 -13.38 -15.05 -0.21
N ASP A 25 -12.61 -15.68 0.66
CA ASP A 25 -12.35 -15.16 2.02
C ASP A 25 -11.57 -13.84 1.97
N VAL A 26 -10.56 -13.77 1.12
CA VAL A 26 -9.71 -12.58 0.99
C VAL A 26 -10.45 -11.49 0.23
N SER A 27 -11.14 -11.81 -0.87
CA SER A 27 -11.86 -10.82 -1.67
C SER A 27 -12.96 -10.14 -0.85
N LYS A 28 -13.67 -10.91 0.00
CA LYS A 28 -14.70 -10.38 0.90
C LYS A 28 -14.10 -9.40 1.92
N GLN A 29 -12.96 -9.72 2.52
CA GLN A 29 -12.31 -8.84 3.50
C GLN A 29 -11.65 -7.62 2.87
N ALA A 30 -11.10 -7.75 1.66
CA ALA A 30 -10.50 -6.66 0.90
C ALA A 30 -11.53 -5.79 0.17
N ASN A 31 -12.84 -6.09 0.31
CA ASN A 31 -13.94 -5.40 -0.36
C ASN A 31 -13.79 -5.33 -1.90
N VAL A 32 -13.37 -6.42 -2.52
CA VAL A 32 -13.13 -6.51 -3.97
C VAL A 32 -13.83 -7.73 -4.56
N SER A 33 -14.11 -7.70 -5.86
CA SER A 33 -14.71 -8.86 -6.52
C SER A 33 -13.72 -10.04 -6.56
N LEU A 34 -14.25 -11.26 -6.41
CA LEU A 34 -13.46 -12.49 -6.48
C LEU A 34 -12.73 -12.62 -7.82
N GLY A 35 -13.43 -12.27 -8.91
CA GLY A 35 -12.87 -12.30 -10.27
C GLY A 35 -11.70 -11.34 -10.41
N TYR A 36 -11.82 -10.12 -9.88
CA TYR A 36 -10.75 -9.12 -9.98
C TYR A 36 -9.52 -9.52 -9.16
N LEU A 37 -9.70 -10.04 -7.93
CA LEU A 37 -8.58 -10.58 -7.15
C LEU A 37 -7.91 -11.76 -7.88
N SER A 38 -8.69 -12.62 -8.53
CA SER A 38 -8.16 -13.73 -9.33
C SER A 38 -7.34 -13.26 -10.53
N GLU A 39 -7.75 -12.19 -11.22
CA GLU A 39 -6.97 -11.59 -12.31
C GLU A 39 -5.65 -10.99 -11.82
N ILE A 40 -5.66 -10.35 -10.65
CA ILE A 40 -4.46 -9.79 -10.02
C ILE A 40 -3.49 -10.90 -9.62
N GLU A 41 -3.97 -11.96 -8.96
CA GLU A 41 -3.12 -13.10 -8.56
C GLU A 41 -2.51 -13.86 -9.74
N ARG A 42 -3.02 -13.65 -10.95
CA ARG A 42 -2.49 -14.21 -12.20
C ARG A 42 -1.64 -13.22 -13.00
N GLY A 43 -1.47 -11.99 -12.52
CA GLY A 43 -0.72 -10.95 -13.22
C GLY A 43 -1.41 -10.43 -14.48
N HIS A 44 -2.74 -10.51 -14.58
CA HIS A 44 -3.48 -9.95 -15.73
C HIS A 44 -3.90 -8.50 -15.51
N LYS A 45 -3.84 -8.00 -14.27
CA LYS A 45 -4.23 -6.63 -13.91
C LYS A 45 -3.16 -5.98 -13.05
N GLU A 46 -2.96 -4.69 -13.26
CA GLU A 46 -2.15 -3.82 -12.42
C GLU A 46 -3.04 -3.35 -11.25
N PRO A 47 -2.77 -3.76 -10.01
CA PRO A 47 -3.57 -3.32 -8.88
C PRO A 47 -3.22 -1.88 -8.48
N SER A 48 -4.22 -1.08 -8.12
CA SER A 48 -3.96 0.26 -7.55
C SER A 48 -3.30 0.16 -6.17
N SER A 49 -2.73 1.26 -5.69
CA SER A 49 -2.09 1.30 -4.37
C SER A 49 -3.10 1.06 -3.23
N GLU A 50 -4.32 1.57 -3.36
CA GLU A 50 -5.43 1.37 -2.42
C GLU A 50 -5.88 -0.08 -2.38
N LEU A 51 -5.94 -0.71 -3.56
CA LEU A 51 -6.27 -2.13 -3.68
C LEU A 51 -5.21 -3.02 -3.05
N LEU A 52 -3.94 -2.74 -3.31
CA LEU A 52 -2.82 -3.44 -2.67
C LEU A 52 -2.86 -3.31 -1.16
N ALA A 53 -3.11 -2.11 -0.64
CA ALA A 53 -3.28 -1.89 0.80
C ALA A 53 -4.44 -2.72 1.37
N SER A 54 -5.57 -2.77 0.65
CA SER A 54 -6.77 -3.52 1.06
C SER A 54 -6.53 -5.03 1.09
N VAL A 55 -5.86 -5.58 0.06
CA VAL A 55 -5.50 -7.00 -0.01
C VAL A 55 -4.45 -7.37 1.05
N CYS A 56 -3.44 -6.52 1.26
CA CYS A 56 -2.44 -6.71 2.33
C CYS A 56 -3.10 -6.70 3.71
N GLY A 57 -4.04 -5.77 3.94
CA GLY A 57 -4.84 -5.71 5.17
C GLY A 57 -5.68 -6.96 5.38
N ALA A 58 -6.37 -7.43 4.32
CA ALA A 58 -7.12 -8.68 4.37
C ALA A 58 -6.23 -9.89 4.67
N LEU A 59 -5.01 -9.93 4.13
CA LEU A 59 -4.01 -10.98 4.39
C LEU A 59 -3.26 -10.78 5.71
N GLN A 60 -3.50 -9.69 6.45
CA GLN A 60 -2.79 -9.34 7.69
C GLN A 60 -1.26 -9.33 7.52
N VAL A 61 -0.78 -8.83 6.37
CA VAL A 61 0.64 -8.67 6.07
C VAL A 61 0.96 -7.21 5.81
N ARG A 62 2.18 -6.79 6.15
CA ARG A 62 2.63 -5.43 5.83
C ARG A 62 2.99 -5.33 4.36
N LEU A 63 2.57 -4.25 3.70
CA LEU A 63 2.91 -3.99 2.29
C LEU A 63 4.42 -3.99 2.06
N SER A 64 5.22 -3.47 2.99
CA SER A 64 6.68 -3.46 2.90
C SER A 64 7.29 -4.86 2.81
N GLU A 65 6.70 -5.85 3.49
CA GLU A 65 7.18 -7.24 3.44
C GLU A 65 6.89 -7.87 2.08
N VAL A 66 5.71 -7.60 1.53
CA VAL A 66 5.32 -8.05 0.18
C VAL A 66 6.25 -7.43 -0.86
N LEU A 67 6.48 -6.12 -0.80
CA LEU A 67 7.38 -5.43 -1.73
C LEU A 67 8.83 -5.91 -1.61
N ALA A 68 9.31 -6.19 -0.40
CA ALA A 68 10.65 -6.74 -0.20
C ALA A 68 10.78 -8.16 -0.79
N GLU A 69 9.73 -8.98 -0.71
CA GLU A 69 9.70 -10.29 -1.36
C GLU A 69 9.69 -10.16 -2.88
N VAL A 70 8.81 -9.34 -3.43
CA VAL A 70 8.74 -9.07 -4.88
C VAL A 70 10.08 -8.54 -5.40
N SER A 71 10.73 -7.62 -4.68
CA SER A 71 12.05 -7.09 -5.06
C SER A 71 13.12 -8.19 -5.11
N ARG A 72 13.10 -9.16 -4.20
CA ARG A 72 14.01 -10.32 -4.26
C ARG A 72 13.71 -11.19 -5.47
N GLU A 73 12.44 -11.46 -5.77
CA GLU A 73 12.03 -12.23 -6.94
C GLU A 73 12.46 -11.54 -8.25
N VAL A 74 12.26 -10.22 -8.36
CA VAL A 74 12.73 -9.42 -9.49
C VAL A 74 14.23 -9.61 -9.68
N ALA A 75 15.03 -9.45 -8.62
CA ALA A 75 16.47 -9.58 -8.69
C ALA A 75 16.94 -10.99 -9.12
N VAL A 76 16.19 -12.05 -8.78
CA VAL A 76 16.47 -13.41 -9.26
C VAL A 76 16.21 -13.52 -10.77
N HIS A 77 15.10 -12.98 -11.25
CA HIS A 77 14.75 -13.00 -12.67
C HIS A 77 15.68 -12.11 -13.51
N GLU A 78 16.09 -10.94 -12.99
CA GLU A 78 17.06 -10.06 -13.63
C GLU A 78 18.44 -10.72 -13.74
N ARG A 79 18.90 -11.47 -12.73
CA ARG A 79 20.17 -12.24 -12.84
C ARG A 79 20.09 -13.35 -13.88
N GLY A 80 18.92 -13.98 -14.02
CA GLY A 80 18.65 -14.93 -15.09
C GLY A 80 18.71 -14.25 -16.47
N ASP A 81 18.09 -13.08 -16.59
CA ASP A 81 18.05 -12.27 -17.81
C ASP A 81 19.41 -11.60 -18.13
N GLU A 82 20.27 -11.30 -17.14
CA GLU A 82 21.62 -10.72 -17.29
C GLU A 82 22.61 -11.69 -17.97
N SER A 83 22.30 -12.98 -18.05
CA SER A 83 23.01 -13.91 -18.95
C SER A 83 22.83 -13.54 -20.44
N SER A 84 21.88 -12.65 -20.76
CA SER A 84 21.52 -12.23 -22.11
C SER A 84 21.67 -10.73 -22.39
N GLN A 85 21.77 -9.84 -21.41
CA GLN A 85 22.01 -8.41 -21.63
C GLN A 85 22.57 -7.71 -20.38
N GLY A 86 23.86 -7.41 -20.39
CA GLY A 86 24.52 -6.63 -19.34
C GLY A 86 24.12 -5.15 -19.39
N ARG A 87 23.36 -4.70 -18.40
CA ARG A 87 23.28 -3.27 -18.05
C ARG A 87 22.89 -3.13 -16.58
N GLN A 88 23.89 -3.18 -15.71
CA GLN A 88 23.70 -2.88 -14.29
C GLN A 88 23.13 -1.47 -14.09
N VAL A 89 21.96 -1.41 -13.46
CA VAL A 89 21.40 -0.17 -12.92
C VAL A 89 22.04 0.06 -11.55
N ALA A 90 22.73 1.20 -11.38
CA ALA A 90 23.30 1.58 -10.10
C ALA A 90 22.17 1.91 -9.11
N VAL A 91 21.84 0.96 -8.22
CA VAL A 91 20.95 1.23 -7.09
C VAL A 91 21.70 2.11 -6.10
N LEU A 92 21.33 3.39 -6.03
CA LEU A 92 21.87 4.32 -5.05
C LEU A 92 21.63 3.75 -3.65
N PRO A 93 22.68 3.53 -2.83
CA PRO A 93 22.50 3.07 -1.47
C PRO A 93 21.61 4.08 -0.73
N LEU A 94 20.44 3.65 -0.23
CA LEU A 94 19.72 4.45 0.74
C LEU A 94 20.68 4.72 1.90
N PRO A 95 20.81 5.97 2.37
CA PRO A 95 21.50 6.26 3.61
C PRO A 95 20.89 5.35 4.68
N ARG A 96 21.62 4.31 5.09
CA ARG A 96 21.24 3.56 6.28
C ARG A 96 21.33 4.60 7.39
N ASP A 97 20.22 4.84 8.09
CA ASP A 97 20.25 5.56 9.37
C ASP A 97 21.22 4.79 10.30
N LYS A 98 22.51 5.08 10.20
CA LYS A 98 23.56 4.48 11.03
C LYS A 98 23.58 5.10 12.43
N ALA A 99 22.67 6.01 12.73
CA ALA A 99 22.35 6.42 14.07
C ALA A 99 20.85 6.24 14.26
N ALA A 100 20.44 5.18 14.96
CA ALA A 100 19.21 5.29 15.73
C ALA A 100 19.30 6.60 16.53
N PRO A 101 18.29 7.49 16.50
CA PRO A 101 18.33 8.73 17.25
C PRO A 101 18.67 8.38 18.71
N SER A 102 19.69 9.06 19.26
CA SER A 102 20.10 8.86 20.65
C SER A 102 18.87 8.98 21.56
N LYS A 103 18.84 8.23 22.67
CA LYS A 103 17.69 8.19 23.59
C LYS A 103 17.21 9.60 23.98
N GLU A 104 18.13 10.55 24.05
CA GLU A 104 17.86 11.97 24.27
C GLU A 104 16.97 12.61 23.19
N VAL A 105 17.21 12.35 21.91
CA VAL A 105 16.43 12.90 20.79
C VAL A 105 15.01 12.30 20.77
N LEU A 106 14.88 11.03 21.13
CA LEU A 106 13.58 10.36 21.26
C LEU A 106 12.80 10.91 22.47
N GLU A 107 13.47 11.15 23.60
CA GLU A 107 12.83 11.78 24.77
C GLU A 107 12.46 13.24 24.52
N GLU A 108 13.30 14.01 23.84
CA GLU A 108 13.04 15.39 23.41
C GLU A 108 11.80 15.44 22.51
N ALA A 109 11.70 14.55 21.52
CA ALA A 109 10.54 14.45 20.64
C ALA A 109 9.27 14.03 21.40
N ALA A 110 9.38 13.11 22.36
CA ALA A 110 8.27 12.71 23.22
C ALA A 110 7.81 13.87 24.12
N ARG A 111 8.75 14.63 24.71
CA ARG A 111 8.48 15.84 25.51
C ARG A 111 7.73 16.89 24.68
N ARG A 112 8.21 17.19 23.47
CA ARG A 112 7.55 18.15 22.55
C ARG A 112 6.14 17.70 22.17
N ARG A 113 5.96 16.43 21.85
CA ARG A 113 4.65 15.86 21.52
C ARG A 113 3.68 15.91 22.72
N ARG A 114 4.17 15.72 23.93
CA ARG A 114 3.38 15.83 25.17
C ARG A 114 3.00 17.28 25.47
N ALA A 115 3.90 18.24 25.21
CA ALA A 115 3.62 19.67 25.33
C ALA A 115 2.57 20.14 24.31
N LEU A 116 2.65 19.66 23.07
CA LEU A 116 1.65 19.92 22.02
C LEU A 116 0.27 19.31 22.37
N SER A 117 0.24 18.20 23.11
CA SER A 117 -0.98 17.54 23.59
C SER A 117 -1.63 18.21 24.82
N ALA A 118 -0.95 19.15 25.48
CA ALA A 118 -1.43 19.77 26.72
C ALA A 118 -2.23 21.06 26.48
N ALA A 119 -2.37 21.52 25.24
CA ALA A 119 -3.26 22.64 24.91
C ALA A 119 -4.74 22.16 24.91
N PRO A 120 -5.67 22.89 25.56
CA PRO A 120 -7.08 22.52 25.49
C PRO A 120 -7.58 22.73 24.05
N ALA A 121 -7.94 21.63 23.39
CA ALA A 121 -8.57 21.66 22.07
C ALA A 121 -10.00 22.19 22.19
N SER A 122 -10.17 23.52 22.21
CA SER A 122 -11.48 24.15 22.00
C SER A 122 -11.78 24.20 20.49
N ILE A 123 -12.21 23.07 19.92
CA ILE A 123 -12.89 23.04 18.61
C ILE A 123 -14.35 23.47 18.82
N ALA A 124 -14.55 24.70 19.30
CA ALA A 124 -15.88 25.25 19.57
C ALA A 124 -15.95 26.72 19.15
N GLN A 125 -15.56 27.05 17.91
CA GLN A 125 -15.77 28.41 17.39
C GLN A 125 -15.77 28.57 15.86
N VAL A 126 -15.83 27.50 15.07
CA VAL A 126 -16.18 27.64 13.65
C VAL A 126 -17.69 27.84 13.56
N ARG A 127 -18.09 29.10 13.72
CA ARG A 127 -19.47 29.57 13.67
C ARG A 127 -20.13 29.16 12.35
N SER A 128 -21.19 28.39 12.50
CA SER A 128 -22.26 28.13 11.55
C SER A 128 -22.84 29.42 10.97
N ARG A 129 -22.75 29.65 9.65
CA ARG A 129 -23.65 30.54 8.90
C ARG A 129 -23.74 30.17 7.41
N HIS A 130 -24.73 29.33 7.05
CA HIS A 130 -25.65 29.43 5.88
C HIS A 130 -26.22 28.04 5.57
N ARG A 131 -27.37 27.68 6.16
CA ARG A 131 -28.75 27.79 5.60
C ARG A 131 -29.03 26.88 4.39
N ARG A 132 -29.69 25.75 4.73
CA ARG A 132 -30.88 25.13 4.12
C ARG A 132 -31.04 25.20 2.60
N GLY A 133 -30.98 23.99 2.01
CA GLY A 133 -31.90 23.54 0.98
C GLY A 133 -31.48 23.84 -0.44
N GLU A 134 -30.96 22.82 -1.13
CA GLU A 134 -31.36 22.49 -2.51
C GLU A 134 -30.68 21.18 -2.93
N VAL A 135 -31.52 20.18 -3.18
CA VAL A 135 -31.19 18.96 -3.90
C VAL A 135 -31.33 19.29 -5.37
N THR A 136 -30.23 19.35 -6.14
CA THR A 136 -30.29 19.40 -7.61
C THR A 136 -29.11 18.64 -8.23
N ASP A 137 -29.35 17.35 -8.50
CA ASP A 137 -29.22 16.72 -9.83
C ASP A 137 -28.17 17.25 -10.84
N SER A 138 -26.90 17.37 -10.42
CA SER A 138 -25.81 17.88 -11.28
C SER A 138 -24.96 16.81 -11.98
N VAL A 139 -25.29 15.51 -11.87
CA VAL A 139 -24.49 14.42 -12.47
C VAL A 139 -25.17 13.74 -13.67
N VAL A 140 -26.37 14.19 -14.10
CA VAL A 140 -27.10 13.58 -15.24
C VAL A 140 -27.12 14.44 -16.52
N ARG A 141 -26.44 15.60 -16.59
CA ARG A 141 -26.36 16.42 -17.82
C ARG A 141 -24.94 16.76 -18.27
N ALA A 142 -24.10 15.75 -18.44
CA ALA A 142 -22.84 15.86 -19.18
C ALA A 142 -22.71 14.79 -20.28
N ALA A 143 -23.83 14.24 -20.76
CA ALA A 143 -23.89 13.28 -21.86
C ALA A 143 -25.16 13.45 -22.72
N ALA A 144 -25.39 14.67 -23.21
CA ALA A 144 -26.30 14.96 -24.31
C ALA A 144 -25.67 16.02 -25.21
#